data_AF-A0A7C0ZE24-F1
#
_entry.id   AF-A0A7C0ZE24-F1
#
_cell.length_a   1.000
_cell.length_b   1.000
_cell.length_c   1.000
_cell.angle_alpha   90.00
_cell.angle_beta   90.00
_cell.angle_gamma   90.00
#
_symmetry.space_group_name_H-M   'P 1'
#
loop_
_entity.id
_entity.type
_entity.pdbx_description
1 polymer ?
#
loop_
_entity_poly.entity_id
_entity_poly.type
_entity_poly.pdbx_seq_one_letter_code
_entity_poly.pdbx_strand_id
1 'polypeptide(L)' 'MEDLLRLLGDRKNSEGVFNPYVDDRILNNLRIFFEAIREKNSGILFVGEAPGYLGARITGIPFTSGEVISSLSHP' A
#
# COMPACT_ATOMS: atom_id res chain seq x y z
N MET A 1 3.89 -2.87 -13.19
CA MET A 1 3.68 -2.94 -11.73
C MET A 1 5.01 -2.87 -11.01
N GLU A 2 5.96 -3.74 -11.36
CA GLU A 2 7.33 -3.68 -10.83
C GLU A 2 8.01 -2.32 -10.99
N ASP A 3 7.90 -1.69 -12.15
CA ASP A 3 8.46 -0.35 -12.35
C ASP A 3 7.84 0.70 -11.43
N LEU A 4 6.54 0.61 -11.16
CA LEU A 4 5.86 1.53 -10.23
C LEU A 4 6.38 1.31 -8.81
N LEU A 5 6.47 0.06 -8.35
CA LEU A 5 6.96 -0.28 -7.02
C LEU A 5 8.40 0.18 -6.83
N ARG A 6 9.26 -0.03 -7.84
CA ARG A 6 10.64 0.44 -7.84
C ARG A 6 10.73 1.95 -7.73
N LEU A 7 10.04 2.68 -8.62
CA LEU A 7 10.02 4.15 -8.60
C LEU A 7 9.47 4.71 -7.29
N LEU A 8 8.48 4.04 -6.69
CA LEU A 8 7.88 4.44 -5.43
C LEU A 8 8.81 4.17 -4.25
N GLY A 9 9.50 3.03 -4.21
CA GLY A 9 10.47 2.69 -3.18
C GLY A 9 11.72 3.58 -3.21
N ASP A 10 12.18 3.95 -4.41
CA ASP A 10 13.34 4.83 -4.59
C ASP A 10 13.07 6.29 -4.18
N ARG A 11 11.80 6.68 -4.04
CA ARG A 11 11.41 8.05 -3.71
C ARG A 11 11.61 8.34 -2.22
N LYS A 12 12.77 8.87 -1.86
CA LYS A 12 13.11 9.22 -0.47
C LYS A 12 12.18 10.27 0.14
N ASN A 13 12.08 10.22 1.47
CA ASN A 13 11.43 11.24 2.28
C ASN A 13 12.14 12.60 2.15
N SER A 14 11.38 13.67 2.30
CA SER A 14 11.90 15.04 2.35
C SER A 14 11.16 15.85 3.42
N GLU A 15 11.57 17.09 3.63
CA GLU A 15 10.83 18.00 4.50
C GLU A 15 9.37 18.13 4.01
N GLY A 16 8.41 17.89 4.92
CA GLY A 16 6.98 17.94 4.63
C GLY A 16 6.41 16.76 3.82
N VAL A 17 7.23 15.82 3.32
CA VAL A 17 6.76 14.70 2.49
C VAL A 17 7.25 13.38 3.05
N PHE A 18 6.28 12.53 3.41
CA PHE A 18 6.54 11.19 3.93
C PHE A 18 6.04 10.12 2.96
N ASN A 19 6.95 9.26 2.54
CA ASN A 19 6.71 8.07 1.75
C ASN A 19 6.90 6.82 2.63
N PRO A 20 5.84 6.07 2.95
CA PRO A 20 5.97 4.84 3.75
C PRO A 20 6.66 3.71 2.97
N TYR A 21 6.68 3.78 1.64
CA TYR A 21 7.15 2.72 0.76
C TYR A 21 8.68 2.68 0.58
N VAL A 22 9.42 3.57 1.27
CA VAL A 22 10.88 3.43 1.41
C VAL A 22 11.25 2.27 2.35
N ASP A 23 10.30 1.76 3.14
CA ASP A 23 10.45 0.54 3.92
C ASP A 23 10.07 -0.67 3.05
N ASP A 24 11.02 -1.56 2.82
CA ASP A 24 10.86 -2.75 1.97
C ASP A 24 9.69 -3.64 2.40
N ARG A 25 9.37 -3.69 3.70
CA ARG A 25 8.26 -4.52 4.21
C ARG A 25 6.93 -3.91 3.81
N ILE A 26 6.80 -2.59 3.92
CA ILE A 26 5.60 -1.85 3.51
C ILE A 26 5.43 -1.91 1.99
N LEU A 27 6.52 -1.73 1.23
CA LEU A 27 6.50 -1.87 -0.22
C LEU A 27 6.10 -3.28 -0.66
N ASN A 28 6.58 -4.31 0.05
CA ASN A 28 6.20 -5.68 -0.21
C ASN A 28 4.71 -5.95 0.05
N ASN A 29 4.11 -5.32 1.08
CA ASN A 29 2.66 -5.42 1.31
C ASN A 29 1.87 -4.84 0.14
N LEU A 30 2.29 -3.69 -0.39
CA LEU A 30 1.67 -3.08 -1.57
C LEU A 30 1.79 -4.00 -2.80
N ARG A 31 2.94 -4.66 -2.99
CA ARG A 31 3.15 -5.64 -4.06
C ARG A 31 2.13 -6.78 -3.98
N ILE A 32 2.00 -7.40 -2.80
CA ILE A 32 1.05 -8.50 -2.57
C ILE A 32 -0.39 -8.06 -2.86
N PHE A 33 -0.76 -6.85 -2.40
CA PHE A 33 -2.08 -6.28 -2.67
C PHE A 33 -2.34 -6.10 -4.16
N PHE A 34 -1.38 -5.56 -4.92
CA PHE A 34 -1.50 -5.40 -6.35
C PHE A 34 -1.59 -6.73 -7.11
N GLU A 35 -0.85 -7.75 -6.68
CA GLU A 35 -0.98 -9.10 -7.22
C GLU A 35 -2.39 -9.65 -7.01
N ALA A 36 -2.90 -9.56 -5.78
CA ALA A 36 -4.24 -10.02 -5.43
C ALA A 36 -5.34 -9.31 -6.22
N ILE A 37 -5.26 -7.99 -6.42
CA ILE A 37 -6.27 -7.26 -7.20
C ILE A 37 -6.17 -7.60 -8.69
N ARG A 38 -4.96 -7.75 -9.23
CA ARG A 38 -4.76 -8.13 -10.63
C ARG A 38 -5.45 -9.45 -10.94
N GLU A 39 -5.40 -10.41 -10.02
CA GLU A 39 -6.11 -11.69 -10.15
C GLU A 39 -7.63 -11.53 -10.16
N LYS A 40 -8.18 -10.55 -9.44
CA LYS A 40 -9.63 -10.27 -9.42
C LYS A 40 -10.15 -9.59 -10.69
N ASN A 41 -9.30 -8.87 -11.42
CA ASN A 41 -9.60 -8.27 -12.73
C ASN A 41 -10.95 -7.51 -12.79
N SER A 42 -11.25 -6.66 -11.78
CA SER A 42 -12.58 -6.03 -11.63
C SER A 42 -12.91 -4.93 -12.65
N GLY A 43 -11.92 -4.43 -13.40
CA GLY A 43 -12.07 -3.29 -14.32
C GLY A 43 -12.37 -1.94 -13.66
N ILE A 44 -12.47 -1.88 -12.33
CA ILE A 44 -12.80 -0.67 -11.55
C ILE A 44 -11.60 -0.29 -10.67
N LEU A 45 -11.22 0.99 -10.70
CA LEU A 45 -10.15 1.54 -9.88
C LEU A 45 -10.71 2.56 -8.88
N PHE A 46 -10.54 2.27 -7.58
CA PHE A 46 -10.76 3.24 -6.51
C PHE A 46 -9.48 4.00 -6.23
N VAL A 47 -9.56 5.33 -6.24
CA VAL A 47 -8.42 6.23 -6.00
C VAL A 47 -8.69 7.02 -4.71
N GLY A 48 -7.76 6.95 -3.77
CA GLY A 48 -7.75 7.78 -2.56
C GLY A 48 -6.84 9.00 -2.72
N GLU A 49 -6.94 9.95 -1.79
CA GLU A 49 -6.11 11.16 -1.80
C GLU A 49 -4.64 10.86 -1.47
N ALA A 50 -4.38 10.32 -0.28
CA ALA A 50 -3.04 10.01 0.22
C ALA A 50 -3.07 8.98 1.37
N PRO A 51 -1.94 8.34 1.71
CA PRO A 51 -1.88 7.43 2.85
C PRO A 51 -2.15 8.12 4.20
N GLY A 52 -3.25 7.73 4.86
CA GLY A 52 -3.56 8.17 6.22
C GLY A 52 -2.60 7.61 7.27
N TYR A 53 -2.33 8.37 8.34
CA TYR A 53 -1.26 8.08 9.29
C TYR A 53 -1.44 6.77 10.09
N LEU A 54 -2.67 6.37 10.38
CA LEU A 54 -3.02 5.09 11.05
C LEU A 54 -3.43 3.98 10.09
N GLY A 55 -3.44 4.26 8.78
CA GLY A 55 -3.91 3.34 7.76
C GLY A 55 -2.76 2.85 6.89
N ALA A 56 -2.88 3.14 5.59
CA ALA A 56 -1.92 2.77 4.57
C ALA A 56 -0.49 3.24 4.84
N ARG A 57 -0.28 4.27 5.68
CA ARG A 57 1.07 4.65 6.12
C ARG A 57 1.79 3.52 6.87
N ILE A 58 1.06 2.74 7.67
CA ILE A 58 1.58 1.65 8.49
C ILE A 58 1.53 0.34 7.73
N THR A 59 0.40 0.08 7.06
CA THR A 59 0.14 -1.23 6.43
C THR A 59 0.73 -1.35 5.03
N GLY A 60 0.90 -0.23 4.31
CA GLY A 60 1.22 -0.21 2.88
C GLY A 60 0.05 -0.60 1.97
N ILE A 61 -1.13 -0.85 2.53
CA ILE A 61 -2.31 -1.30 1.78
C ILE A 61 -3.33 -0.15 1.74
N PRO A 62 -3.77 0.30 0.56
CA PRO A 62 -4.80 1.34 0.43
C PRO A 62 -6.05 1.03 1.24
N PHE A 63 -6.61 2.06 1.87
CA PHE A 63 -7.84 2.00 2.69
C PHE A 63 -7.82 0.97 3.84
N THR A 64 -6.65 0.50 4.27
CA THR A 64 -6.55 -0.59 5.25
C THR A 64 -5.72 -0.18 6.47
N SER A 65 -6.29 -0.29 7.67
CA SER A 65 -5.59 -0.12 8.96
C SER A 65 -5.14 -1.46 9.54
N GLY A 66 -4.24 -1.42 10.54
CA GLY A 66 -3.83 -2.62 11.26
C GLY A 66 -5.00 -3.31 11.97
N GLU A 67 -5.96 -2.53 12.48
CA GLU A 67 -7.19 -3.04 13.10
C GLU A 67 -8.01 -3.89 12.12
N VAL A 68 -8.20 -3.42 10.89
CA VAL A 68 -8.90 -4.17 9.82
C VAL A 68 -8.20 -5.50 9.57
N ILE A 69 -6.87 -5.51 9.49
CA ILE A 69 -6.12 -6.76 9.28
C ILE A 69 -6.29 -7.72 10.46
N SER A 70 -6.18 -7.22 11.70
CA SER A 70 -6.25 -8.07 12.90
C SER A 70 -7.64 -8.61 13.22
N SER A 71 -8.69 -7.90 12.80
CA SER A 71 -10.09 -8.24 13.06
C SER A 71 -10.68 -9.21 12.03
N LEU A 72 -10.04 -9.31 10.86
CA LEU A 72 -10.44 -10.26 9.82
C LEU A 72 -9.82 -11.63 10.12
N SER A 73 -10.66 -12.62 10.39
CA SER A 73 -10.26 -14.02 10.33
C SER A 73 -10.13 -14.44 8.87
N HIS A 74 -8.96 -14.96 8.49
CA HIS A 74 -8.80 -15.65 7.21
C HIS A 74 -9.73 -16.88 7.22
N PRO A 75 -10.58 -17.09 6.20
CA PRO A 75 -11.39 -18.30 6.09
C PRO A 75 -10.55 -19.58 5.98
#